data_AF-H3B0M9-F1
#
_entry.id   AF-H3B0M9-F1
#
_cell.length_a   1.000
_cell.length_b   1.000
_cell.length_c   1.000
_cell.angle_alpha   90.00
_cell.angle_beta   90.00
_cell.angle_gamma   90.00
#
_symmetry.space_group_name_H-M   'P 1'
#
loop_
_entity.id
_entity.type
_entity.pdbx_description
1 polymer ?
#
loop_
_entity_poly.entity_id
_entity_poly.type
_entity_poly.pdbx_seq_one_letter_code
_entity_poly.pdbx_strand_id
1 'polypeptide(L)'
;MAPAKKGGEKKKGRSAINEVVTREYTINIHKRIHGVSFKKRAPRALKEIRKFAMKEMGTPDVRIDTRLNKAVWSKGVRNVPYRIRVRLSRKRNEDEDSPNKLYTLVTYVPVTTYKGLQTVNVDEN
;
A
#
# COMPACT_ATOMS: atom_id res chain seq x y z
N MET A 1 45.88 8.93 19.14
CA MET A 1 44.61 9.46 19.69
C MET A 1 43.47 8.91 18.82
N ALA A 2 42.66 8.00 19.35
CA ALA A 2 41.56 7.39 18.59
C ALA A 2 40.38 8.36 18.47
N PRO A 3 39.68 8.44 17.32
CA PRO A 3 38.51 9.31 17.19
C PRO A 3 37.31 8.73 17.95
N ALA A 4 36.66 9.60 18.73
CA ALA A 4 35.50 9.28 19.55
C ALA A 4 34.29 8.85 18.71
N LYS A 5 33.62 7.75 19.09
CA LYS A 5 32.32 7.33 18.54
C LYS A 5 31.28 8.41 18.82
N LYS A 6 30.78 9.10 17.78
CA LYS A 6 29.55 9.89 17.87
C LYS A 6 28.38 8.95 18.21
N GLY A 7 27.78 9.17 19.39
CA GLY A 7 26.59 8.48 19.84
C GLY A 7 25.44 8.68 18.85
N GLY A 8 24.82 7.59 18.43
CA GLY A 8 23.66 7.62 17.54
C GLY A 8 22.48 8.30 18.21
N GLU A 9 21.86 9.25 17.51
CA GLU A 9 20.58 9.84 17.89
C GLU A 9 19.55 8.75 18.21
N LYS A 10 19.04 8.76 19.44
CA LYS A 10 17.85 7.97 19.81
C LYS A 10 16.69 8.43 18.93
N LYS A 11 16.26 7.57 18.00
CA LYS A 11 15.04 7.79 17.20
C LYS A 11 13.88 8.01 18.17
N LYS A 12 13.31 9.22 18.17
CA LYS A 12 12.06 9.55 18.87
C LYS A 12 11.02 8.45 18.57
N GLY A 13 10.44 7.87 19.61
CA GLY A 13 9.38 6.86 19.47
C GLY A 13 8.26 7.39 18.59
N ARG A 14 7.80 6.59 17.62
CA ARG A 14 6.65 6.97 16.79
C ARG A 14 5.43 7.13 17.71
N SER A 15 4.78 8.28 17.65
CA SER A 15 3.57 8.57 18.43
C SER A 15 2.38 7.72 17.95
N ALA A 16 1.41 7.44 18.82
CA ALA A 16 0.21 6.65 18.52
C ALA A 16 -0.62 7.22 17.34
N ILE A 17 -0.64 8.55 17.17
CA ILE A 17 -1.29 9.21 16.02
C ILE A 17 -0.54 8.89 14.72
N ASN A 18 0.78 8.74 14.77
CA ASN A 18 1.56 8.25 13.65
C ASN A 18 1.38 6.75 13.40
N GLU A 19 0.57 6.02 14.18
CA GLU A 19 0.27 4.60 13.98
C GLU A 19 -0.98 4.38 13.13
N VAL A 20 -2.02 5.20 13.26
CA VAL A 20 -3.22 5.13 12.40
C VAL A 20 -3.12 6.21 11.34
N VAL A 21 -3.03 5.79 10.08
CA VAL A 21 -2.79 6.72 8.97
C VAL A 21 -3.59 6.24 7.77
N THR A 22 -4.30 7.14 7.11
CA THR A 22 -4.89 6.85 5.80
C THR A 22 -4.37 7.79 4.74
N ARG A 23 -4.05 7.21 3.58
CA ARG A 23 -3.43 7.92 2.46
C ARG A 23 -3.93 7.38 1.15
N GLU A 24 -4.10 8.28 0.20
CA GLU A 24 -4.37 7.91 -1.17
C GLU A 24 -3.11 7.97 -2.03
N TYR A 25 -2.90 6.90 -2.79
CA TYR A 25 -1.76 6.73 -3.67
C TYR A 25 -2.22 6.35 -5.07
N THR A 26 -1.43 6.76 -6.06
CA THR A 26 -1.56 6.25 -7.44
C THR A 26 -0.44 5.24 -7.70
N ILE A 27 -0.79 3.96 -7.86
CA ILE A 27 0.19 2.91 -8.16
C ILE A 27 0.33 2.79 -9.67
N ASN A 28 1.55 2.98 -10.18
CA ASN A 28 1.88 2.62 -11.56
C ASN A 28 2.10 1.11 -11.64
N ILE A 29 1.08 0.38 -12.08
CA ILE A 29 1.10 -1.07 -12.26
C ILE A 29 1.84 -1.43 -13.55
N HIS A 30 1.69 -0.63 -14.60
CA HIS A 30 2.31 -0.90 -15.91
C HIS A 30 3.82 -1.15 -15.81
N LYS A 31 4.52 -0.30 -15.05
CA LYS A 31 5.96 -0.45 -14.81
C LYS A 31 6.29 -1.73 -14.03
N ARG A 32 5.42 -2.17 -13.11
CA ARG A 32 5.64 -3.32 -12.22
C ARG A 32 5.34 -4.67 -12.87
N ILE A 33 4.48 -4.68 -13.89
CA ILE A 33 4.10 -5.89 -14.65
C ILE A 33 4.76 -5.94 -16.03
N HIS A 34 5.75 -5.08 -16.29
CA HIS A 34 6.52 -5.09 -17.53
C HIS A 34 7.31 -6.40 -17.66
N GLY A 35 7.32 -7.01 -18.85
CA GLY A 35 8.00 -8.29 -19.09
C GLY A 35 7.35 -9.54 -18.46
N VAL A 36 6.20 -9.40 -17.78
CA VAL A 36 5.51 -10.54 -17.16
C VAL A 36 4.63 -11.25 -18.19
N SER A 37 4.68 -12.59 -18.20
CA SER A 37 3.78 -13.43 -19.03
C SER A 37 2.31 -13.07 -18.84
N PHE A 38 1.55 -13.03 -19.93
CA PHE A 38 0.17 -12.55 -19.95
C PHE A 38 -0.75 -13.26 -18.94
N LYS A 39 -0.61 -14.58 -18.78
CA LYS A 39 -1.41 -15.37 -17.83
C LYS A 39 -1.12 -15.04 -16.36
N LYS A 40 -0.03 -14.33 -16.07
CA LYS A 40 0.42 -14.00 -14.71
C LYS A 40 0.29 -12.51 -14.38
N ARG A 41 -0.20 -11.65 -15.30
CA ARG A 41 -0.19 -10.19 -15.08
C ARG A 41 -1.13 -9.74 -13.97
N ALA A 42 -2.42 -10.11 -13.98
CA ALA A 42 -3.34 -9.74 -12.90
C ALA A 42 -2.95 -10.33 -11.52
N PRO A 43 -2.58 -11.63 -11.41
CA PRO A 43 -2.06 -12.17 -10.15
C PRO A 43 -0.79 -11.45 -9.67
N ARG A 44 0.12 -11.08 -10.60
CA ARG A 44 1.32 -10.32 -10.26
C ARG A 44 0.98 -8.90 -9.79
N ALA A 45 0.02 -8.24 -10.42
CA ALA A 45 -0.42 -6.90 -10.03
C ALA A 45 -0.91 -6.87 -8.58
N LEU A 46 -1.71 -7.85 -8.15
CA LEU A 46 -2.14 -7.95 -6.76
C LEU A 46 -0.98 -8.14 -5.78
N LYS A 47 0.00 -8.99 -6.12
CA LYS A 47 1.22 -9.18 -5.31
C LYS A 47 2.03 -7.88 -5.22
N GLU A 48 2.11 -7.13 -6.31
CA GLU A 48 2.82 -5.85 -6.36
C GLU A 48 2.09 -4.73 -5.59
N ILE A 49 0.75 -4.73 -5.59
CA ILE A 49 -0.07 -3.84 -4.74
C ILE A 49 0.17 -4.17 -3.26
N ARG A 50 0.15 -5.45 -2.89
CA ARG A 50 0.47 -5.91 -1.53
C ARG A 50 1.87 -5.48 -1.10
N LYS A 51 2.87 -5.67 -1.97
CA LYS A 51 4.26 -5.26 -1.72
C LYS A 51 4.39 -3.74 -1.57
N PHE A 52 3.64 -2.97 -2.36
CA PHE A 52 3.60 -1.52 -2.22
C PHE A 52 3.01 -1.09 -0.88
N ALA A 53 1.88 -1.68 -0.48
CA ALA A 53 1.23 -1.40 0.80
C ALA A 53 2.14 -1.70 1.99
N MET A 54 2.78 -2.87 1.98
CA MET A 54 3.74 -3.28 3.00
C MET A 54 4.92 -2.30 3.10
N LYS A 55 5.43 -1.81 1.97
CA LYS A 55 6.54 -0.84 1.95
C LYS A 55 6.16 0.53 2.50
N GLU A 56 5.01 1.06 2.08
CA GLU A 56 4.57 2.41 2.47
C GLU A 56 4.06 2.47 3.92
N MET A 57 3.30 1.46 4.35
CA MET A 57 2.67 1.44 5.68
C MET A 57 3.50 0.71 6.75
N GLY A 58 4.44 -0.14 6.33
CA GLY A 58 5.31 -0.88 7.24
C GLY A 58 4.59 -1.98 8.02
N THR A 59 3.41 -2.44 7.57
CA THR A 59 2.70 -3.57 8.20
C THR A 59 2.89 -4.85 7.40
N PRO A 60 3.14 -5.98 8.07
CA PRO A 60 3.20 -7.28 7.41
C PRO A 60 1.80 -7.77 7.00
N ASP A 61 0.76 -7.51 7.81
CA ASP A 61 -0.62 -7.80 7.44
C ASP A 61 -1.17 -6.73 6.49
N VAL A 62 -1.59 -7.18 5.31
CA VAL A 62 -2.17 -6.35 4.24
C VAL A 62 -3.41 -7.06 3.72
N ARG A 63 -4.55 -6.40 3.84
CA ARG A 63 -5.85 -6.89 3.42
C ARG A 63 -6.27 -6.11 2.18
N ILE A 64 -6.51 -6.81 1.07
CA ILE A 64 -6.95 -6.20 -0.18
C ILE A 64 -8.46 -6.31 -0.25
N ASP A 65 -9.14 -5.18 -0.41
CA ASP A 65 -10.59 -5.16 -0.58
C ASP A 65 -11.03 -5.84 -1.89
N THR A 66 -12.21 -6.45 -1.84
CA THR A 66 -12.79 -7.17 -2.98
C THR A 66 -13.08 -6.23 -4.16
N ARG A 67 -13.41 -4.96 -3.93
CA ARG A 67 -13.65 -3.99 -5.02
C ARG A 67 -12.35 -3.66 -5.75
N LEU A 68 -11.24 -3.57 -5.02
CA LEU A 68 -9.91 -3.41 -5.62
C LEU A 68 -9.52 -4.63 -6.45
N ASN A 69 -9.82 -5.85 -5.95
CA ASN A 69 -9.61 -7.06 -6.73
C ASN A 69 -10.43 -7.04 -8.04
N LYS A 70 -11.72 -6.72 -7.97
CA LYS A 70 -12.59 -6.57 -9.16
C LYS A 70 -12.04 -5.53 -10.14
N ALA A 71 -11.55 -4.38 -9.65
CA ALA A 71 -10.97 -3.34 -10.50
C ALA A 71 -9.70 -3.80 -11.23
N VAL A 72 -8.81 -4.52 -10.54
CA VAL A 72 -7.58 -5.10 -11.12
C VAL A 72 -7.91 -6.13 -12.21
N TRP A 73 -8.93 -6.96 -11.98
CA TRP A 73 -9.36 -8.03 -12.89
C TRP A 73 -10.41 -7.62 -13.93
N SER A 74 -10.86 -6.35 -13.92
CA SER A 74 -11.95 -5.85 -14.78
C SER A 74 -11.77 -6.10 -16.28
N LYS A 75 -10.52 -6.11 -16.77
CA LYS A 75 -10.16 -6.36 -18.17
C LYS A 75 -9.55 -7.75 -18.40
N GLY A 76 -9.79 -8.68 -17.48
CA GLY A 76 -9.23 -10.02 -17.48
C GLY A 76 -7.75 -10.09 -17.07
N VAL A 77 -7.15 -11.28 -17.26
CA VAL A 77 -5.82 -11.59 -16.73
C VAL A 77 -4.68 -10.81 -17.39
N ARG A 78 -4.83 -10.47 -18.68
CA ARG A 78 -3.77 -9.88 -19.52
C ARG A 78 -3.73 -8.35 -19.47
N ASN A 79 -4.89 -7.70 -19.43
CA ASN A 79 -5.04 -6.27 -19.72
C ASN A 79 -5.27 -5.44 -18.44
N VAL A 80 -4.46 -5.67 -17.42
CA VAL A 80 -4.53 -4.96 -16.13
C VAL A 80 -4.44 -3.43 -16.34
N PRO A 81 -5.23 -2.61 -15.62
CA PRO A 81 -5.10 -1.15 -15.66
C PRO A 81 -3.67 -0.67 -15.41
N TYR A 82 -3.20 0.31 -16.18
CA TYR A 82 -1.83 0.80 -16.08
C TYR A 82 -1.55 1.55 -14.77
N ARG A 83 -2.54 2.29 -14.29
CA ARG A 83 -2.51 2.99 -13.01
C ARG A 83 -3.79 2.67 -12.26
N ILE A 84 -3.69 2.56 -10.94
CA ILE A 84 -4.84 2.41 -10.04
C ILE A 84 -4.66 3.37 -8.88
N ARG A 85 -5.73 4.10 -8.54
CA ARG A 85 -5.82 4.92 -7.34
C ARG A 85 -6.31 4.04 -6.21
N VAL A 86 -5.54 3.99 -5.14
CA VAL A 86 -5.85 3.19 -3.95
C VAL A 86 -5.81 4.06 -2.73
N ARG A 87 -6.68 3.75 -1.76
CA ARG A 87 -6.59 4.28 -0.41
C ARG A 87 -6.03 3.18 0.48
N LEU A 88 -4.93 3.49 1.14
CA LEU A 88 -4.31 2.63 2.14
C LEU A 88 -4.65 3.19 3.50
N SER A 89 -5.33 2.38 4.31
CA SER A 89 -5.68 2.70 5.68
C SER A 89 -4.96 1.74 6.60
N ARG A 90 -4.01 2.23 7.41
CA ARG A 90 -3.38 1.44 8.45
C ARG A 90 -4.21 1.57 9.72
N LYS A 91 -4.80 0.46 10.17
CA LYS A 91 -5.76 0.38 11.28
C LYS A 91 -5.21 -0.52 12.39
N ARG A 92 -5.72 -0.31 13.60
CA ARG A 92 -5.48 -1.24 14.72
C ARG A 92 -6.27 -2.51 14.50
N ASN A 93 -5.64 -3.64 14.82
CA ASN A 93 -6.31 -4.92 14.82
C ASN A 93 -7.02 -5.11 16.17
N GLU A 94 -8.29 -5.45 16.13
CA GLU A 94 -9.11 -5.70 17.33
C GLU A 94 -9.02 -7.16 17.78
N ASP A 95 -8.55 -8.06 16.91
CA ASP A 95 -8.36 -9.48 17.21
C ASP A 95 -7.12 -9.68 18.11
N GLU A 96 -7.32 -10.04 19.38
CA GLU A 96 -6.23 -10.29 20.35
C GLU A 96 -5.30 -11.44 19.96
N ASP A 97 -5.81 -12.43 19.21
CA ASP A 97 -5.02 -13.60 18.76
C ASP A 97 -4.06 -13.29 17.60
N SER A 98 -4.11 -12.07 17.05
CA SER A 98 -3.23 -11.72 15.94
C SER A 98 -1.84 -11.33 16.42
N PRO A 99 -0.75 -11.88 15.83
CA PRO A 99 0.61 -11.48 16.17
C PRO A 99 0.91 -10.02 15.79
N ASN A 100 0.07 -9.40 14.95
CA ASN A 100 0.25 -8.03 14.46
C ASN A 100 -0.82 -7.09 15.01
N LYS A 101 -0.39 -6.08 15.77
CA LYS A 101 -1.26 -5.02 16.32
C LYS A 101 -1.88 -4.10 15.26
N LEU A 102 -1.29 -4.04 14.07
CA LEU A 102 -1.70 -3.14 12.98
C LEU A 102 -1.84 -3.95 11.69
N TYR A 103 -2.87 -3.63 10.91
CA TYR A 103 -3.05 -4.13 9.55
C TYR A 103 -3.27 -2.97 8.59
N THR A 104 -2.95 -3.18 7.30
CA THR A 104 -3.26 -2.22 6.25
C THR A 104 -4.40 -2.73 5.39
N LEU A 105 -5.51 -1.98 5.35
CA LEU A 105 -6.59 -2.20 4.40
C LEU A 105 -6.34 -1.38 3.13
N VAL A 106 -6.36 -2.05 1.97
CA VAL A 106 -6.19 -1.41 0.66
C VAL A 106 -7.53 -1.41 -0.06
N THR A 107 -8.09 -0.23 -0.30
CA THR A 107 -9.37 -0.04 -0.98
C THR A 107 -9.18 0.67 -2.33
N TYR A 108 -10.13 0.46 -3.23
CA TYR A 108 -10.13 1.10 -4.55
C TYR A 108 -10.82 2.46 -4.49
N VAL A 109 -10.17 3.48 -5.06
CA VAL A 109 -10.75 4.80 -5.24
C VAL A 109 -11.05 4.98 -6.73
N PRO A 110 -12.34 5.04 -7.15
CA PRO A 110 -12.68 5.31 -8.52
C PRO A 110 -12.29 6.75 -8.88
N VAL A 111 -11.51 6.90 -9.94
CA VAL A 111 -11.10 8.21 -10.47
C VAL A 111 -11.29 8.23 -11.97
N THR A 112 -11.71 9.38 -12.50
CA THR A 112 -11.87 9.61 -13.95
C THR A 112 -10.54 9.90 -14.63
N THR A 113 -9.65 10.64 -13.96
CA THR A 113 -8.32 11.01 -14.45
C THR A 113 -7.22 10.74 -13.40
N TYR A 114 -6.02 10.40 -13.88
CA TYR A 114 -4.83 10.24 -13.05
C TYR A 114 -3.86 11.42 -13.14
N LYS A 115 -4.21 12.48 -13.90
CA LYS A 115 -3.38 13.68 -14.03
C LYS A 115 -3.52 14.55 -12.77
N GLY A 116 -2.42 15.12 -12.30
CA GLY A 116 -2.41 16.02 -11.13
C GLY A 116 -2.63 15.34 -9.77
N LEU A 117 -2.98 14.04 -9.73
CA LEU A 117 -3.23 13.33 -8.47
C LEU A 117 -1.92 12.98 -7.76
N GLN A 118 -1.58 13.78 -6.75
CA GLN A 118 -0.49 13.50 -5.82
C GLN A 118 -0.92 12.54 -4.70
N THR A 119 0.04 12.15 -3.87
CA THR A 119 -0.24 11.39 -2.64
C THR A 119 -0.87 12.33 -1.62
N VAL A 120 -2.02 11.97 -1.08
CA VAL A 120 -2.79 12.83 -0.17
C VAL A 120 -3.06 12.06 1.12
N ASN A 121 -2.87 12.71 2.28
CA ASN A 121 -3.35 12.18 3.55
C ASN A 121 -4.86 12.40 3.60
N VAL A 122 -5.61 11.36 3.92
CA VAL A 122 -7.06 11.44 4.06
C VAL A 122 -7.39 11.29 5.54
N ASP A 123 -8.25 12.17 6.05
CA ASP A 123 -8.77 12.05 7.40
C ASP A 123 -9.90 11.00 7.41
N GLU A 124 -9.88 10.09 8.38
CA GLU A 124 -11.03 9.24 8.66
C GLU A 124 -12.02 10.10 9.45
N ASN A 125 -13.14 10.44 8.81
CA ASN A 125 -14.28 11.13 9.42
C ASN A 125 -15.16 10.13 10.17
#